data_AF-A0A151QR94-F1
#
_entry.id   AF-A0A151QR94-F1
#
_cell.length_a   1.000
_cell.length_b   1.000
_cell.length_c   1.000
_cell.angle_alpha   90.00
_cell.angle_beta   90.00
_cell.angle_gamma   90.00
#
_symmetry.space_group_name_H-M   'P 1'
#
loop_
_entity.id
_entity.type
_entity.pdbx_description
1 polymer ?
#
loop_
_entity_poly.entity_id
_entity_poly.type
_entity_poly.pdbx_seq_one_letter_code
_entity_poly.pdbx_strand_id
1 'polypeptide(L)'
;MAEAQSVFRSFREVNAVLRSLRICDPSVSRMICLEPCQAGEGVYMGKSTDSPHFYMYRCFFRDLGVCLPFTQFECDFLNFVNSAPCQLHPNSWGFLRAFQVLCSVLG
;
A
#
# COMPACT_ATOMS: atom_id res chain seq x y z
N MET A 1 11.77 13.92 -14.04
CA MET A 1 10.76 13.02 -13.45
C MET A 1 9.49 13.85 -13.30
N ALA A 2 8.35 13.39 -13.79
CA ALA A 2 7.10 14.14 -13.62
C ALA A 2 6.62 13.99 -12.16
N GLU A 3 6.37 15.11 -11.48
CA GLU A 3 5.78 15.09 -10.14
C GLU A 3 4.28 14.80 -10.26
N ALA A 4 3.84 13.68 -9.68
CA ALA A 4 2.43 13.36 -9.55
C ALA A 4 1.94 13.81 -8.17
N GLN A 5 0.97 14.72 -8.15
CA GLN A 5 0.36 15.16 -6.89
C GLN A 5 -0.66 14.14 -6.39
N SER A 6 -0.81 14.07 -5.06
CA SER A 6 -1.90 13.30 -4.45
C SER A 6 -3.25 13.83 -4.94
N VAL A 7 -4.11 12.91 -5.39
CA VAL A 7 -5.50 13.21 -5.75
C VAL A 7 -6.33 13.50 -4.49
N PHE A 8 -5.89 13.02 -3.33
CA PHE A 8 -6.55 13.23 -2.05
C PHE A 8 -6.02 14.49 -1.37
N ARG A 9 -6.94 15.37 -0.95
CA ARG A 9 -6.62 16.64 -0.30
C ARG A 9 -7.02 16.67 1.18
N SER A 10 -7.77 15.69 1.65
CA SER A 10 -8.18 15.60 3.05
C SER A 10 -8.28 14.17 3.56
N PHE A 11 -8.11 14.02 4.88
CA PHE A 11 -8.32 12.76 5.60
C PHE A 11 -9.71 12.16 5.37
N ARG A 12 -10.73 13.01 5.20
CA ARG A 12 -12.11 12.57 4.96
C ARG A 12 -12.27 11.90 3.60
N GLU A 13 -11.63 12.43 2.55
CA GLU A 13 -11.66 11.85 1.20
C GLU A 13 -10.93 10.51 1.14
N VAL A 14 -9.75 10.45 1.77
CA VAL A 14 -8.97 9.20 1.90
C VAL A 14 -9.85 8.15 2.58
N ASN A 15 -10.37 8.42 3.77
CA ASN A 15 -11.19 7.44 4.48
C ASN A 15 -12.46 7.04 3.74
N ALA A 16 -13.12 7.96 3.03
CA ALA A 16 -14.33 7.65 2.28
C ALA A 16 -14.04 6.66 1.13
N VAL A 17 -12.98 6.92 0.35
CA VAL A 17 -12.59 6.04 -0.76
C VAL A 17 -12.05 4.70 -0.26
N LEU A 18 -11.31 4.70 0.84
CA LEU A 18 -10.72 3.47 1.35
C LEU A 18 -11.76 2.57 2.04
N ARG A 19 -12.79 3.14 2.68
CA ARG A 19 -13.95 2.38 3.20
C ARG A 19 -14.74 1.67 2.11
N SER A 20 -14.85 2.26 0.91
CA SER A 20 -15.53 1.58 -0.20
C SER A 20 -14.70 0.45 -0.82
N LEU A 21 -13.37 0.49 -0.67
CA LEU A 21 -12.44 -0.51 -1.21
C LEU A 21 -12.18 -1.71 -0.29
N ARG A 22 -12.75 -1.75 0.93
CA ARG A 22 -12.57 -2.84 1.93
C ARG A 22 -11.09 -3.23 2.14
N ILE A 23 -10.24 -2.22 2.26
CA ILE A 23 -8.77 -2.37 2.29
C ILE A 23 -8.27 -3.20 3.46
N CYS A 24 -8.99 -3.18 4.57
CA CYS A 24 -8.62 -3.95 5.75
C CYS A 24 -9.87 -4.48 6.44
N ASP A 25 -9.71 -5.58 7.17
CA ASP A 25 -10.79 -6.13 7.98
C ASP A 25 -11.17 -5.12 9.08
N PRO A 26 -12.47 -4.99 9.43
CA PRO A 26 -12.90 -4.07 10.49
C PRO A 26 -12.16 -4.26 11.83
N SER A 27 -11.72 -5.48 12.15
CA SER A 27 -10.96 -5.79 13.37
C SER A 27 -9.60 -5.08 13.43
N VAL A 28 -8.91 -4.96 12.28
CA VAL A 28 -7.60 -4.30 12.16
C VAL A 28 -7.72 -2.84 11.75
N SER A 29 -8.88 -2.40 11.24
CA SER A 29 -9.09 -1.03 10.77
C SER A 29 -8.81 0.05 11.82
N ARG A 30 -8.95 -0.27 13.11
CA ARG A 30 -8.67 0.65 14.22
C ARG A 30 -7.18 0.78 14.54
N MET A 31 -6.35 -0.13 14.02
CA MET A 31 -4.90 -0.16 14.23
C MET A 31 -4.13 0.60 13.13
N ILE A 32 -4.81 0.97 12.05
CA ILE A 32 -4.21 1.58 10.86
C ILE A 32 -4.77 2.99 10.70
N CYS A 33 -3.90 3.99 10.63
CA CYS A 33 -4.27 5.35 10.25
C CYS A 33 -3.89 5.60 8.78
N LEU A 34 -4.79 6.23 8.02
CA LEU A 34 -4.58 6.52 6.61
C LEU A 34 -4.66 8.02 6.39
N GLU A 35 -3.61 8.60 5.82
CA GLU A 35 -3.48 10.04 5.62
C GLU A 35 -3.14 10.36 4.17
N PRO A 36 -3.62 11.50 3.62
CA PRO A 36 -3.17 11.99 2.32
C PRO A 36 -1.70 12.43 2.39
N CYS A 37 -0.95 12.27 1.30
CA CYS A 37 0.37 12.88 1.19
C CYS A 37 0.25 14.41 1.21
N GLN A 38 1.13 15.07 1.94
CA GLN A 38 1.16 16.54 1.99
C GLN A 38 1.65 17.13 0.65
N ALA A 39 1.34 18.40 0.41
CA ALA A 39 1.86 19.09 -0.77
C ALA A 39 3.40 19.18 -0.68
N GLY A 40 4.10 18.73 -1.73
CA GLY A 40 5.56 18.68 -1.77
C GLY A 40 6.18 17.46 -1.06
N GLU A 41 5.36 16.55 -0.51
CA GLU A 41 5.82 15.32 0.10
C GLU A 41 6.04 14.22 -0.95
N GLY A 42 7.30 13.84 -1.14
CA GLY A 42 7.66 12.71 -1.98
C GLY A 42 7.40 11.38 -1.29
N VAL A 43 6.85 10.40 -2.01
CA VAL A 43 6.67 9.00 -1.55
C VAL A 43 8.00 8.34 -1.12
N TYR A 44 9.12 8.87 -1.61
CA TYR A 44 10.49 8.45 -1.26
C TYR A 44 11.07 9.20 -0.04
N MET A 45 10.43 10.26 0.42
CA MET A 45 10.87 11.01 1.60
C MET A 45 10.46 10.23 2.84
N GLY A 46 11.41 9.54 3.48
CA GLY A 46 11.13 8.93 4.78
C GLY A 46 10.73 10.03 5.77
N LYS A 47 9.52 9.99 6.34
CA LYS A 47 9.16 10.95 7.39
C LYS A 47 9.92 10.59 8.65
N SER A 48 10.35 11.60 9.40
CA SER A 48 10.81 11.45 10.78
C SER A 48 9.61 11.49 11.73
N THR A 49 8.65 10.57 11.59
CA THR A 49 7.54 10.43 12.56
C THR A 49 7.86 9.35 13.57
N ASP A 50 7.47 9.56 14.83
CA ASP A 50 7.64 8.58 15.91
C ASP A 50 6.88 7.27 15.68
N SER A 51 5.86 7.29 14.81
CA SER A 51 5.09 6.11 14.43
C SER A 51 5.59 5.48 13.13
N PRO A 52 5.67 4.14 13.05
CA PRO A 52 5.96 3.44 11.81
C PRO A 52 4.91 3.78 10.75
N HIS A 53 5.36 4.21 9.57
CA HIS A 53 4.49 4.51 8.44
C HIS A 53 5.18 4.12 7.14
N PHE A 54 4.38 3.99 6.09
CA PHE A 54 4.85 3.79 4.73
C PHE A 54 3.88 4.48 3.77
N TYR A 55 4.37 4.84 2.59
CA TYR A 55 3.53 5.40 1.54
C TYR A 55 2.98 4.31 0.63
N MET A 56 1.86 4.57 -0.04
CA MET A 56 1.31 3.62 -1.00
C MET A 56 0.43 4.33 -2.01
N TYR A 57 0.40 3.81 -3.24
CA TYR A 57 -0.45 4.35 -4.29
C TYR A 57 -1.87 3.79 -4.17
N ARG A 58 -2.87 4.63 -4.49
CA ARG A 58 -4.29 4.23 -4.51
C ARG A 58 -4.55 3.01 -5.39
N CYS A 59 -3.84 2.89 -6.53
CA CYS A 59 -4.06 1.81 -7.49
C CYS A 59 -3.76 0.42 -6.91
N PHE A 60 -2.94 0.30 -5.85
CA PHE A 60 -2.63 -1.02 -5.29
C PHE A 60 -3.86 -1.61 -4.60
N PHE A 61 -4.60 -0.76 -3.90
CA PHE A 61 -5.85 -1.17 -3.25
C PHE A 61 -6.98 -1.33 -4.25
N ARG A 62 -7.15 -0.36 -5.16
CA ARG A 62 -8.27 -0.34 -6.11
C ARG A 62 -8.12 -1.39 -7.22
N ASP A 63 -6.96 -1.46 -7.83
CA ASP A 63 -6.74 -2.21 -9.07
C ASP A 63 -6.03 -3.55 -8.82
N LEU A 64 -5.10 -3.60 -7.85
CA LEU A 64 -4.32 -4.81 -7.54
C LEU A 64 -4.91 -5.63 -6.39
N GLY A 65 -5.96 -5.14 -5.73
CA GLY A 65 -6.66 -5.83 -4.65
C GLY A 65 -5.79 -6.12 -3.41
N VAL A 66 -4.75 -5.32 -3.19
CA VAL A 66 -3.91 -5.43 -2.00
C VAL A 66 -4.72 -5.06 -0.77
N CYS A 67 -4.59 -5.84 0.31
CA CYS A 67 -5.30 -5.63 1.56
C CYS A 67 -4.31 -5.56 2.74
N LEU A 68 -4.73 -4.91 3.83
CA LEU A 68 -3.98 -4.80 5.07
C LEU A 68 -4.63 -5.60 6.22
N PRO A 69 -3.84 -6.21 7.11
CA PRO A 69 -2.38 -6.33 7.04
C PRO A 69 -1.95 -7.19 5.83
N PHE A 70 -0.72 -6.98 5.35
CA PHE A 70 -0.15 -7.81 4.30
C PHE A 70 -0.16 -9.29 4.72
N THR A 71 -0.33 -10.17 3.75
CA THR A 71 -0.22 -11.61 4.00
C THR A 71 1.22 -11.99 4.33
N GLN A 72 1.42 -13.11 5.03
CA GLN A 72 2.77 -13.60 5.35
C GLN A 72 3.63 -13.74 4.08
N PHE A 73 3.05 -14.24 2.99
CA PHE A 73 3.72 -14.37 1.71
C PHE A 73 4.21 -13.02 1.15
N GLU A 74 3.37 -11.98 1.20
CA GLU A 74 3.75 -10.64 0.75
C GLU A 74 4.86 -10.06 1.63
N CYS A 75 4.78 -10.25 2.95
CA CYS A 75 5.84 -9.87 3.88
C CYS A 75 7.16 -10.59 3.58
N ASP A 76 7.13 -11.90 3.41
CA ASP A 76 8.32 -12.71 3.11
C ASP A 76 8.95 -12.32 1.78
N PHE A 77 8.14 -12.07 0.75
CA PHE A 77 8.62 -11.59 -0.53
C PHE A 77 9.29 -10.22 -0.41
N LEU A 78 8.63 -9.24 0.23
CA LEU A 78 9.16 -7.90 0.43
C LEU A 78 10.48 -7.91 1.22
N ASN A 79 10.56 -8.76 2.24
CA ASN A 79 11.78 -9.00 3.01
C ASN A 79 12.87 -9.65 2.15
N PHE A 80 12.53 -10.65 1.34
CA PHE A 80 13.46 -11.32 0.44
C PHE A 80 14.07 -10.36 -0.59
N VAL A 81 13.27 -9.50 -1.19
CA VAL A 81 13.74 -8.48 -2.13
C VAL A 81 14.26 -7.21 -1.45
N ASN A 82 14.30 -7.19 -0.11
CA ASN A 82 14.69 -6.06 0.72
C ASN A 82 14.11 -4.72 0.25
N SER A 83 12.79 -4.71 -0.01
CA SER A 83 12.09 -3.55 -0.54
C SER A 83 10.85 -3.23 0.29
N ALA A 84 10.61 -1.95 0.56
CA ALA A 84 9.37 -1.50 1.18
C ALA A 84 8.20 -1.59 0.18
N PRO A 85 6.94 -1.72 0.65
CA PRO A 85 5.76 -1.73 -0.22
C PRO A 85 5.70 -0.57 -1.21
N CYS A 86 6.15 0.62 -0.79
CA CYS A 86 6.18 1.86 -1.57
C CYS A 86 7.21 1.85 -2.71
N GLN A 87 8.25 1.02 -2.62
CA GLN A 87 9.35 0.97 -3.58
C GLN A 87 9.03 0.07 -4.77
N LEU A 88 8.11 -0.88 -4.60
CA LEU A 88 7.66 -1.72 -5.70
C LEU A 88 6.75 -0.91 -6.63
N HIS A 89 7.09 -0.93 -7.92
CA HIS A 89 6.24 -0.36 -8.96
C HIS A 89 4.89 -1.11 -9.02
N PRO A 90 3.76 -0.47 -9.36
CA PRO A 90 2.47 -1.15 -9.51
C PRO A 90 2.52 -2.45 -10.34
N ASN A 91 3.27 -2.45 -11.44
CA ASN A 91 3.46 -3.66 -12.26
C ASN A 91 4.17 -4.79 -11.49
N SER A 92 5.17 -4.46 -10.67
CA SER A 92 5.88 -5.43 -9.83
C SER A 92 4.97 -6.02 -8.76
N TRP A 93 4.05 -5.22 -8.20
CA TRP A 93 2.99 -5.75 -7.32
C TRP A 93 2.03 -6.67 -8.06
N GLY A 94 1.63 -6.34 -9.29
CA GLY A 94 0.83 -7.24 -10.12
C GLY A 94 1.53 -8.58 -10.35
N PHE A 95 2.84 -8.56 -10.62
CA PHE A 95 3.66 -9.77 -10.71
C PHE A 95 3.67 -10.57 -9.41
N LEU A 96 3.89 -9.91 -8.26
CA LEU A 96 3.86 -10.56 -6.95
C LEU A 96 2.54 -11.31 -6.72
N ARG A 97 1.40 -10.68 -7.05
CA ARG A 97 0.07 -11.31 -6.92
C ARG A 97 -0.08 -12.53 -7.83
N ALA A 98 0.36 -12.43 -9.09
CA ALA A 98 0.33 -13.56 -10.01
C ALA A 98 1.23 -14.71 -9.53
N PHE A 99 2.42 -14.38 -9.02
CA PHE A 99 3.35 -15.34 -8.46
C PHE A 99 2.79 -16.04 -7.22
N GLN A 100 2.13 -15.30 -6.32
CA GLN A 100 1.45 -15.87 -5.15
C GLN A 100 0.40 -16.92 -5.53
N VAL A 101 -0.41 -16.62 -6.56
CA VAL A 101 -1.42 -17.58 -7.08
C VAL A 101 -0.74 -18.79 -7.71
N LEU A 102 0.35 -18.60 -8.45
CA LEU A 102 1.09 -19.71 -9.04
C LEU A 102 1.64 -20.65 -7.95
N CYS A 103 2.25 -20.10 -6.89
CA CYS A 103 2.75 -20.87 -5.77
C CYS A 103 1.65 -21.63 -5.01
N SER A 104 0.42 -21.09 -4.92
CA SER A 104 -0.67 -21.80 -4.25
C SER A 104 -1.23 -22.98 -5.06
N VAL A 105 -1.03 -22.98 -6.38
CA VAL A 105 -1.49 -24.05 -7.28
C VAL A 105 -0.40 -25.12 -7.48
N LEU A 106 0.87 -24.72 -7.56
CA LEU A 106 2.00 -25.61 -7.83
C LEU A 106 2.70 -26.16 -6.56
N GLY A 107 2.19 -25.83 -5.38
CA GLY A 107 2.79 -26.13 -4.08
C GLY A 107 3.23 -27.58 -3.89
#